data_AF-A0A9D4EMG3-F1
#
_entry.id   AF-A0A9D4EMG3-F1
#
_cell.length_a   1.000
_cell.length_b   1.000
_cell.length_c   1.000
_cell.angle_alpha   90.00
_cell.angle_beta   90.00
_cell.angle_gamma   90.00
#
_symmetry.space_group_name_H-M   'P 1'
#
loop_
_entity.id
_entity.type
_entity.pdbx_description
1 polymer ?
#
loop_
_entity_poly.entity_id
_entity_poly.type
_entity_poly.pdbx_seq_one_letter_code
_entity_poly.pdbx_strand_id
1 'polypeptide(L)'
;MATVRQYDGDNAIERWRHCDDTTATVRYDYRIVAPSEPKPKEELVRAIQTFWNSHMTVEQCNMYIDHLFKVVPICIRMNGCATGDTPNRVVSRHGSRGKSIQFFENLLDTNEETRAKASLYNLQ
;
A
#
# COMPACT_ATOMS: atom_id res chain seq x y z
N MET A 1 -33.45 23.44 17.53
CA MET A 1 -32.68 22.45 18.32
C MET A 1 -32.12 21.42 17.35
N ALA A 2 -30.83 21.50 17.02
CA ALA A 2 -30.20 20.53 16.13
C ALA A 2 -29.61 19.40 16.98
N THR A 3 -30.15 18.20 16.81
CA THR A 3 -29.71 16.99 17.52
C THR A 3 -28.37 16.54 16.92
N VAL A 4 -27.28 16.70 17.68
CA VAL A 4 -25.98 16.11 17.34
C VAL A 4 -26.11 14.60 17.49
N ARG A 5 -26.12 13.87 16.37
CA ARG A 5 -25.99 12.40 16.40
C ARG A 5 -24.52 12.09 16.71
N GLN A 6 -24.25 11.62 17.92
CA GLN A 6 -22.99 10.92 18.22
C GLN A 6 -22.87 9.74 17.26
N TYR A 7 -21.72 9.63 16.60
CA TYR A 7 -21.41 8.55 15.69
C TYR A 7 -20.61 7.50 16.47
N ASP A 8 -21.23 6.35 16.74
CA ASP A 8 -20.54 5.18 17.26
C ASP A 8 -19.68 4.58 16.14
N GLY A 9 -18.35 4.62 16.33
CA GLY A 9 -17.33 4.24 15.35
C GLY A 9 -17.29 2.76 14.97
N ASP A 10 -18.20 1.95 15.51
CA ASP A 10 -18.13 0.48 15.40
C ASP A 10 -18.98 -0.10 14.26
N ASN A 11 -19.81 0.69 13.58
CA ASN A 11 -20.82 0.19 12.63
C ASN A 11 -20.51 0.38 11.13
N ALA A 12 -19.33 0.87 10.75
CA ALA A 12 -18.99 1.08 9.33
C ALA A 12 -18.35 -0.14 8.63
N ILE A 13 -18.24 -1.29 9.32
CA ILE A 13 -17.47 -2.45 8.82
C ILE A 13 -18.28 -3.40 7.94
N GLU A 14 -19.62 -3.33 7.91
CA GLU A 14 -20.40 -4.51 7.53
C GLU A 14 -20.98 -4.61 6.10
N ARG A 15 -20.52 -3.82 5.12
CA ARG A 15 -21.01 -4.03 3.74
C ARG A 15 -19.95 -3.78 2.71
N TRP A 16 -19.13 -4.78 2.42
CA TRP A 16 -18.71 -5.18 1.06
C TRP A 16 -18.09 -6.59 1.09
N ARG A 17 -18.92 -7.62 1.28
CA ARG A 17 -18.61 -8.99 0.84
C ARG A 17 -19.13 -9.14 -0.58
N HIS A 18 -18.22 -9.20 -1.56
CA HIS A 18 -18.23 -10.15 -2.69
C HIS A 18 -17.20 -9.73 -3.74
N CYS A 19 -15.98 -10.25 -3.60
CA CYS A 19 -15.27 -10.90 -4.70
C CYS A 19 -14.20 -11.80 -4.07
N ASP A 20 -14.21 -13.06 -4.47
CA ASP A 20 -13.51 -14.17 -3.84
C ASP A 20 -11.98 -13.98 -3.85
N ASP A 21 -11.32 -14.21 -2.72
CA ASP A 21 -10.48 -15.41 -2.54
C ASP A 21 -9.99 -15.54 -1.09
N THR A 22 -9.85 -16.77 -0.67
CA THR A 22 -9.77 -17.24 0.71
C THR A 22 -8.31 -17.28 1.13
N THR A 23 -7.88 -16.39 2.04
CA THR A 23 -6.89 -16.68 3.10
C THR A 23 -6.67 -15.43 3.94
N ALA A 24 -7.03 -15.55 5.21
CA ALA A 24 -6.80 -14.56 6.25
C ALA A 24 -5.29 -14.27 6.38
N THR A 25 -4.90 -13.08 5.98
CA THR A 25 -3.69 -12.40 6.46
C THR A 25 -4.09 -10.96 6.71
N VAL A 26 -3.69 -10.44 7.86
CA VAL A 26 -3.94 -9.06 8.32
C VAL A 26 -3.47 -8.10 7.22
N ARG A 27 -4.39 -7.71 6.33
CA ARG A 27 -4.15 -6.66 5.34
C ARG A 27 -4.36 -5.36 6.08
N TYR A 28 -3.27 -4.64 6.31
CA TYR A 28 -3.35 -3.23 6.65
C TYR A 28 -4.01 -2.52 5.46
N ASP A 29 -5.32 -2.27 5.56
CA ASP A 29 -6.05 -1.46 4.58
C ASP A 29 -5.57 0.00 4.71
N TYR A 30 -4.48 0.33 4.02
CA TYR A 30 -3.93 1.70 3.94
C TYR A 30 -4.79 2.66 3.11
N ARG A 31 -5.94 2.21 2.60
CA ARG A 31 -6.93 3.12 1.99
C ARG A 31 -7.83 3.66 3.08
N ILE A 32 -7.37 4.71 3.75
CA ILE A 32 -8.29 5.63 4.43
C ILE A 32 -9.08 6.31 3.31
N VAL A 33 -10.19 5.70 2.93
CA VAL A 33 -11.19 6.31 2.05
C VAL A 33 -11.73 7.50 2.82
N ALA A 34 -11.81 8.67 2.16
CA ALA A 34 -12.42 9.83 2.78
C ALA A 34 -13.83 9.42 3.29
N PRO A 35 -14.12 9.55 4.59
CA PRO A 35 -15.35 9.02 5.19
C PRO A 35 -16.63 9.69 4.64
N SER A 36 -16.48 10.85 4.00
CA SER A 36 -17.49 11.50 3.19
C SER A 36 -16.84 12.08 1.93
N GLU A 37 -17.60 12.21 0.84
CA GLU A 37 -17.22 13.06 -0.28
C GLU A 37 -17.44 14.52 0.13
N PRO A 38 -16.37 15.31 0.38
CA PRO A 38 -16.53 16.70 0.78
C PRO A 38 -17.17 17.49 -0.38
N LYS A 39 -18.26 18.19 -0.10
CA LYS A 39 -19.02 18.93 -1.12
C LYS A 39 -18.49 20.36 -1.34
N PRO A 40 -18.30 21.18 -0.30
CA PRO A 40 -17.67 22.48 -0.43
C PRO A 40 -16.13 22.38 -0.27
N LYS A 41 -15.43 23.33 -0.88
CA LYS A 41 -13.96 23.45 -0.82
C LYS A 41 -13.44 23.44 0.63
N GLU A 42 -14.13 24.13 1.54
CA GLU A 42 -13.73 24.26 2.93
C GLU A 42 -13.77 22.92 3.67
N GLU A 43 -14.71 22.03 3.31
CA GLU A 43 -14.78 20.68 3.87
C GLU A 43 -13.62 19.82 3.37
N LEU A 44 -13.26 19.93 2.08
CA LEU A 44 -12.10 19.23 1.52
C LEU A 44 -10.79 19.65 2.19
N VAL A 45 -10.60 20.97 2.38
CA VAL A 45 -9.40 21.49 3.06
C VAL A 45 -9.32 20.95 4.50
N ARG A 46 -10.42 20.97 5.25
CA ARG A 46 -10.46 20.40 6.60
C ARG A 46 -10.16 18.90 6.60
N ALA A 47 -10.73 18.14 5.66
CA ALA A 47 -10.48 16.70 5.55
C ALA A 47 -9.01 16.38 5.29
N ILE A 48 -8.36 17.10 4.38
CA ILE A 48 -6.93 16.94 4.08
C ILE A 48 -6.09 17.27 5.33
N GLN A 49 -6.39 18.38 6.01
CA GLN A 49 -5.67 18.77 7.23
C GLN A 49 -5.81 17.72 8.33
N THR A 50 -7.02 17.22 8.58
CA THR A 50 -7.26 16.15 9.56
C THR A 50 -6.52 14.86 9.19
N PHE A 51 -6.51 14.48 7.91
CA PHE A 51 -5.76 13.31 7.45
C PHE A 51 -4.27 13.42 7.79
N TRP A 52 -3.63 14.53 7.42
CA TRP A 52 -2.20 14.73 7.70
C TRP A 52 -1.89 14.84 9.19
N ASN A 53 -2.76 15.47 9.98
CA ASN A 53 -2.50 15.71 11.40
C ASN A 53 -2.85 14.53 12.32
N SER A 54 -3.82 13.69 11.93
CA SER A 54 -4.39 12.67 12.82
C SER A 54 -4.26 11.25 12.29
N HIS A 55 -4.11 11.06 10.98
CA HIS A 55 -4.09 9.73 10.39
C HIS A 55 -2.73 9.33 9.80
N MET A 56 -1.93 10.28 9.32
CA MET A 56 -0.60 10.02 8.78
C MET A 56 0.46 10.07 9.89
N THR A 57 1.06 8.93 10.22
CA THR A 57 2.15 8.86 11.20
C THR A 57 3.52 8.82 10.52
N VAL A 58 4.57 9.16 11.27
CA VAL A 58 5.96 9.07 10.79
C VAL A 58 6.31 7.64 10.37
N GLU A 59 5.81 6.64 11.09
CA GLU A 59 6.02 5.22 10.77
C GLU A 59 5.39 4.84 9.43
N GLN A 60 4.19 5.34 9.14
CA GLN A 60 3.53 5.11 7.86
C GLN A 60 4.30 5.78 6.72
N CYS A 61 4.77 7.02 6.91
CA CYS A 61 5.65 7.67 5.94
C CYS A 61 6.91 6.85 5.69
N ASN A 62 7.57 6.37 6.75
CA ASN A 62 8.77 5.55 6.65
C ASN A 62 8.51 4.22 5.93
N MET A 63 7.36 3.59 6.14
CA MET A 63 7.00 2.38 5.40
C MET A 63 6.87 2.62 3.89
N TYR A 64 6.30 3.76 3.47
CA TYR A 64 6.26 4.12 2.05
C TYR A 64 7.65 4.41 1.50
N ILE A 65 8.51 5.07 2.26
CA ILE A 65 9.92 5.30 1.89
C ILE A 65 10.66 3.98 1.75
N ASP A 66 10.57 3.09 2.76
CA ASP A 66 11.20 1.77 2.73
C ASP A 66 10.73 0.97 1.50
N HIS A 67 9.44 1.06 1.16
CA HIS A 67 8.90 0.38 -0.01
C HIS A 67 9.63 0.73 -1.32
N LEU A 68 10.20 1.95 -1.44
CA LEU A 68 10.97 2.35 -2.62
C LEU A 68 12.17 1.43 -2.87
N PHE A 69 12.84 0.94 -1.82
CA PHE A 69 13.98 0.04 -1.96
C PHE A 69 13.61 -1.26 -2.68
N LYS A 70 12.35 -1.66 -2.58
CA LYS A 70 11.79 -2.85 -3.23
C LYS A 70 11.29 -2.56 -4.65
N VAL A 71 10.68 -1.40 -4.87
CA VAL A 71 10.07 -1.01 -6.15
C VAL A 71 11.10 -0.58 -7.18
N VAL A 72 12.12 0.18 -6.77
CA VAL A 72 13.11 0.77 -7.68
C VAL A 72 13.83 -0.30 -8.53
N PRO A 73 14.37 -1.40 -7.97
CA PRO A 73 14.99 -2.45 -8.78
C PRO A 73 14.06 -3.04 -9.84
N ILE A 74 12.79 -3.20 -9.51
CA ILE A 74 11.79 -3.78 -10.41
C ILE A 74 11.42 -2.77 -11.50
N CYS A 75 11.26 -1.49 -11.16
CA CYS A 75 11.04 -0.42 -12.14
C CYS A 75 12.18 -0.36 -13.16
N ILE A 76 13.42 -0.51 -12.72
CA ILE A 76 14.61 -0.55 -13.61
C ILE A 76 14.52 -1.75 -14.57
N ARG A 77 14.24 -2.96 -14.06
CA ARG A 77 14.09 -4.17 -14.92
C ARG A 77 12.89 -4.12 -15.85
N MET A 78 11.89 -3.30 -15.53
CA MET A 78 10.75 -3.01 -16.40
C MET A 78 11.01 -1.85 -17.36
N ASN A 79 12.25 -1.34 -17.44
CA ASN A 79 12.62 -0.21 -18.28
C ASN A 79 11.71 1.02 -18.05
N GLY A 80 11.35 1.29 -16.79
CA GLY A 80 10.47 2.40 -16.41
C GLY A 80 8.98 2.18 -16.63
N CYS A 81 8.54 0.99 -17.07
CA CYS A 81 7.12 0.68 -17.20
C CYS A 81 6.43 0.63 -15.83
N ALA A 82 5.10 0.81 -15.83
CA ALA A 82 4.29 0.72 -14.61
C ALA A 82 4.44 -0.65 -13.94
N THR A 83 4.84 -0.65 -12.66
CA THR A 83 5.15 -1.89 -11.94
C THR A 83 3.93 -2.60 -11.35
N GLY A 84 2.82 -1.88 -11.14
CA GLY A 84 1.61 -2.43 -10.53
C GLY A 84 1.92 -3.20 -9.23
N ASP A 85 1.40 -4.42 -9.13
CA ASP A 85 1.60 -5.31 -7.98
C ASP A 85 2.84 -6.21 -8.11
N THR A 86 3.61 -6.10 -9.19
CA THR A 86 4.81 -6.92 -9.45
C THR A 86 5.80 -6.94 -8.28
N PRO A 87 6.09 -5.81 -7.59
CA PRO A 87 6.95 -5.82 -6.41
C PRO A 87 6.44 -6.67 -5.25
N ASN A 88 5.13 -6.80 -5.07
CA ASN A 88 4.62 -7.71 -4.06
C ASN A 88 4.64 -9.15 -4.55
N ARG A 89 4.39 -9.39 -5.83
CA ARG A 89 4.34 -10.76 -6.35
C ARG A 89 5.70 -11.42 -6.42
N VAL A 90 6.72 -10.69 -6.86
CA VAL A 90 8.06 -11.22 -7.10
C VAL A 90 8.82 -11.39 -5.77
N VAL A 91 8.75 -10.41 -4.87
CA VAL A 91 9.52 -10.39 -3.61
C VAL A 91 8.64 -10.37 -2.34
N SER A 92 7.42 -10.93 -2.41
CA SER A 92 6.42 -10.97 -1.32
C SER A 92 6.96 -11.41 0.04
N ARG A 93 7.88 -12.38 0.05
CA ARG A 93 8.44 -12.95 1.29
C ARG A 93 9.40 -12.00 2.01
N HIS A 94 9.80 -10.91 1.36
CA HIS A 94 10.77 -9.97 1.90
C HIS A 94 10.14 -8.59 2.05
N GLY A 95 9.78 -8.22 3.28
CA GLY A 95 9.39 -6.85 3.61
C GLY A 95 10.54 -5.86 3.34
N SER A 96 10.23 -4.60 3.04
CA SER A 96 11.24 -3.58 2.69
C SER A 96 12.04 -3.04 3.88
N ARG A 97 11.44 -3.05 5.08
CA ARG A 97 12.04 -2.45 6.28
C ARG A 97 13.43 -3.02 6.56
N GLY A 98 14.40 -2.11 6.73
CA GLY A 98 15.78 -2.42 7.06
C GLY A 98 16.58 -3.09 5.94
N LYS A 99 16.10 -3.05 4.69
CA LYS A 99 16.78 -3.65 3.53
C LYS A 99 17.19 -2.57 2.54
N SER A 100 18.36 -2.75 1.94
CA SER A 100 18.88 -1.85 0.91
C SER A 100 18.34 -2.22 -0.48
N ILE A 101 18.54 -1.33 -1.43
CA ILE A 101 18.33 -1.60 -2.86
C ILE A 101 19.15 -2.81 -3.31
N GLN A 102 20.43 -2.87 -2.90
CA GLN A 102 21.34 -3.97 -3.26
C GLN A 102 20.84 -5.33 -2.74
N PHE A 103 20.17 -5.37 -1.58
CA PHE A 103 19.55 -6.60 -1.11
C PHE A 103 18.52 -7.12 -2.13
N PHE A 104 17.66 -6.25 -2.63
CA PHE A 104 16.60 -6.63 -3.58
C PHE A 104 17.15 -6.93 -4.97
N GLU A 105 18.18 -6.21 -5.42
CA GLU A 105 18.90 -6.54 -6.67
C GLU A 105 19.50 -7.95 -6.59
N ASN A 106 20.27 -8.23 -5.54
CA ASN A 106 20.86 -9.55 -5.32
C ASN A 106 19.79 -10.64 -5.22
N LEU A 107 18.66 -10.36 -4.56
CA LEU A 107 17.55 -11.30 -4.45
C LEU A 107 16.97 -11.63 -5.84
N LEU A 108 16.78 -10.63 -6.69
CA LEU A 108 16.27 -10.81 -8.05
C LEU A 108 17.25 -11.60 -8.95
N ASP A 109 18.54 -11.60 -8.67
CA ASP A 109 19.55 -12.30 -9.48
C ASP A 109 19.92 -13.70 -8.98
N THR A 110 19.98 -13.88 -7.66
CA THR A 110 20.56 -15.08 -7.04
C THR A 110 19.51 -16.06 -6.56
N ASN A 111 18.29 -15.60 -6.25
CA ASN A 111 17.24 -16.47 -5.73
C ASN A 111 16.41 -17.05 -6.87
N GLU A 112 16.46 -18.38 -7.02
CA GLU A 112 15.79 -19.10 -8.11
C GLU A 112 14.27 -18.91 -8.11
N GLU A 113 13.63 -18.96 -6.94
CA GLU A 113 12.19 -18.74 -6.81
C GLU A 113 11.81 -17.31 -7.25
N THR A 114 12.59 -16.32 -6.84
CA THR A 114 12.36 -14.92 -7.19
C THR A 114 12.54 -14.69 -8.68
N ARG A 115 13.58 -15.29 -9.29
CA ARG A 115 13.79 -15.25 -10.74
C ARG A 115 12.67 -15.92 -11.53
N ALA A 116 12.21 -17.09 -11.07
CA ALA A 116 11.11 -17.80 -11.71
C ALA A 116 9.82 -16.95 -11.68
N LYS A 117 9.58 -16.22 -10.58
CA LYS A 117 8.48 -15.25 -10.52
C LYS A 117 8.74 -14.06 -11.43
N ALA A 118 9.96 -13.53 -11.45
CA ALA A 118 10.33 -12.37 -12.24
C ALA A 118 10.17 -12.61 -13.75
N SER A 119 10.48 -13.82 -14.23
CA SER A 119 10.31 -14.19 -15.64
C SER A 119 8.84 -14.18 -16.09
N LEU A 120 7.90 -14.51 -15.20
CA LEU A 120 6.45 -14.41 -15.49
C LEU A 120 5.99 -12.98 -15.80
N TYR A 121 6.75 -11.98 -15.33
CA TYR A 121 6.48 -10.55 -15.55
C TYR A 121 7.45 -9.91 -16.57
N ASN A 122 8.21 -10.73 -17.30
CA ASN A 122 9.22 -10.28 -18.27
C ASN A 122 10.25 -9.29 -17.68
N LEU A 123 10.60 -9.47 -16.40
CA LEU A 123 11.71 -8.74 -15.78
C LEU A 123 13.02 -9.33 -16.30
N GLN A 124 13.73 -8.58 -17.14
CA GLN A 124 15.07 -8.94 -17.63
C GLN A 124 16.15 -8.37 -16.71
#